data_AF-A0A453IAX4-F1
#
_entry.id   AF-A0A453IAX4-F1
#
_cell.length_a   1.000
_cell.length_b   1.000
_cell.length_c   1.000
_cell.angle_alpha   90.00
_cell.angle_beta   90.00
_cell.angle_gamma   90.00
#
_symmetry.space_group_name_H-M   'P 1'
#
loop_
_entity.id
_entity.type
_entity.pdbx_description
1 polymer ?
#
loop_
_entity_poly.entity_id
_entity_poly.type
_entity_poly.pdbx_seq_one_letter_code
_entity_poly.pdbx_strand_id
1 'polypeptide(L)'
;MARLALSDCRGLTPLRARSRGSAIALPSPPHLAAGPRRPAAAAIHRDWALRVAAPTRLASVFEEDKRGLGGAEEAGGSSAGFNPGAPPPFGLAEIRAAIPKHCWVKDPWRSMSYVLRDVLVVLGLAAAAARADSWLVWPLYWAAQGTMFWALFVLGHDCGHGSFSSNPKLNSVVGHILHSSILVPYNGWRISHRTHHQNHGHVEKDESWHPLPQRLYNSLDNMTKKLRFSMPFPMLAFPLYLVRHKAA
;
A
#
# COMPACT_ATOMS: atom_id res chain seq x y z
N MET A 1 1.32 1.95 -21.38
CA MET A 1 1.98 2.86 -20.41
C MET A 1 3.25 2.25 -19.82
N ALA A 2 3.19 1.15 -19.05
CA ALA A 2 4.39 0.53 -18.43
C ALA A 2 5.50 0.13 -19.44
N ARG A 3 5.13 -0.33 -20.64
CA ARG A 3 6.11 -0.66 -21.70
C ARG A 3 6.85 0.55 -22.30
N LEU A 4 6.24 1.74 -22.32
CA LEU A 4 6.90 2.96 -22.82
C LEU A 4 7.91 3.47 -21.79
N ALA A 5 7.53 3.53 -20.50
CA ALA A 5 8.43 3.95 -19.43
C ALA A 5 9.61 2.96 -19.22
N LEU A 6 9.38 1.66 -19.37
CA LEU A 6 10.45 0.66 -19.28
C LEU A 6 11.37 0.64 -20.52
N SER A 7 10.90 1.09 -21.68
CA SER A 7 11.74 1.16 -22.89
C SER A 7 12.83 2.23 -22.81
N ASP A 8 12.60 3.30 -22.04
CA ASP A 8 13.56 4.37 -21.79
C ASP A 8 14.55 4.04 -20.65
N CYS A 9 14.26 2.99 -19.86
CA CYS A 9 15.15 2.46 -18.81
C CYS A 9 16.07 1.34 -19.34
N ARG A 10 16.45 1.37 -20.61
CA ARG A 10 17.51 0.50 -21.13
C ARG A 10 18.84 0.92 -20.49
N GLY A 11 19.60 -0.06 -19.98
CA GLY A 11 20.90 0.18 -19.34
C GLY A 11 20.89 0.22 -17.81
N LEU A 12 19.96 -0.49 -17.14
CA LEU A 12 20.09 -0.74 -15.70
C LEU A 12 21.41 -1.45 -15.42
N THR A 13 22.27 -0.84 -14.61
CA THR A 13 23.49 -1.48 -14.13
C THR A 13 23.11 -2.63 -13.20
N PRO A 14 23.63 -3.85 -13.40
CA PRO A 14 23.36 -4.96 -12.49
C PRO A 14 23.76 -4.62 -11.06
N LEU A 15 22.86 -4.89 -10.10
CA LEU A 15 23.16 -4.75 -8.69
C LEU A 15 24.18 -5.83 -8.30
N ARG A 16 25.33 -5.43 -7.77
CA ARG A 16 26.33 -6.37 -7.27
C ARG A 16 25.84 -6.90 -5.92
N ALA A 17 25.57 -8.20 -5.84
CA ALA A 17 25.21 -8.83 -4.57
C ALA A 17 26.34 -8.64 -3.56
N ARG A 18 26.02 -8.12 -2.37
CA ARG A 18 26.98 -8.09 -1.26
C ARG A 18 27.33 -9.54 -0.93
N SER A 19 28.61 -9.91 -1.05
CA SER A 19 29.04 -11.20 -0.50
C SER A 19 28.77 -11.17 1.01
N ARG A 20 28.22 -12.25 1.55
CA ARG A 20 28.08 -12.43 3.00
C ARG A 20 29.49 -12.56 3.60
N GLY A 21 30.17 -11.43 3.81
CA GLY A 21 31.51 -11.35 4.38
C GLY A 21 31.59 -10.16 5.33
N SER A 22 31.83 -10.48 6.61
CA SER A 22 31.94 -9.59 7.77
C SER A 22 30.62 -8.96 8.27
N ALA A 23 30.06 -9.61 9.30
CA ALA A 23 29.19 -8.95 10.25
C ALA A 23 29.97 -7.78 10.90
N ILE A 24 29.57 -6.54 10.57
CA ILE A 24 29.99 -5.38 11.34
C ILE A 24 29.14 -5.40 12.61
N ALA A 25 29.77 -5.66 13.75
CA ALA A 25 29.15 -5.56 15.05
C ALA A 25 28.59 -4.14 15.24
N LEU A 26 27.28 -4.03 15.47
CA LEU A 26 26.67 -2.78 15.90
C LEU A 26 27.14 -2.49 17.34
N PRO A 27 27.62 -1.28 17.65
CA PRO A 27 27.93 -0.91 19.03
C PRO A 27 26.65 -0.89 19.87
N SER A 28 26.75 -1.40 21.10
CA SER A 28 25.67 -1.42 22.09
C SER A 28 25.17 0.00 22.41
N PRO A 29 23.85 0.21 22.60
CA PRO A 29 23.34 1.51 23.02
C PRO A 29 23.76 1.82 24.47
N PRO A 30 24.05 3.09 24.81
CA PRO A 30 24.36 3.48 26.18
C PRO A 30 23.11 3.35 27.07
N HIS A 31 23.31 2.86 28.30
CA HIS A 31 22.28 2.78 29.32
C HIS A 31 21.77 4.18 29.70
N LEU A 32 20.50 4.47 29.40
CA LEU A 32 19.80 5.63 29.92
C LEU A 32 19.25 5.33 31.31
N ALA A 33 19.75 6.07 32.31
CA ALA A 33 19.26 6.02 33.68
C ALA A 33 17.81 6.52 33.77
N ALA A 34 16.99 5.82 34.56
CA ALA A 34 15.58 6.14 34.77
C ALA A 34 15.42 7.39 35.66
N GLY A 35 14.79 8.44 35.13
CA GLY A 35 14.32 9.59 35.90
C GLY A 35 12.93 9.33 36.55
N PRO A 36 12.55 10.12 37.58
CA PRO A 36 11.38 9.85 38.41
C PRO A 36 10.03 10.10 37.71
N ARG A 37 9.05 9.25 38.00
CA ARG A 37 7.69 9.26 37.45
C ARG A 37 6.81 10.34 38.10
N ARG A 38 6.04 11.08 37.29
CA ARG A 38 4.96 11.97 37.74
C ARG A 38 3.65 11.19 37.98
N PRO A 39 2.78 11.62 38.91
CA PRO A 39 1.54 10.90 39.25
C PRO A 39 0.44 11.11 38.20
N ALA A 40 -0.39 10.08 38.01
CA ALA A 40 -1.52 10.05 37.09
C ALA A 40 -2.77 10.67 37.72
N ALA A 41 -3.49 11.51 36.97
CA ALA A 41 -4.82 12.00 37.33
C ALA A 41 -5.91 11.01 36.90
N ALA A 42 -6.89 10.80 37.77
CA ALA A 42 -7.99 9.86 37.60
C ALA A 42 -9.04 10.39 36.60
N ALA A 43 -9.45 9.54 35.65
CA ALA A 43 -10.63 9.74 34.82
C ALA A 43 -11.62 8.59 35.03
N ILE A 44 -12.88 8.97 35.18
CA ILE A 44 -14.03 8.14 35.58
C ILE A 44 -14.40 7.17 34.44
N HIS A 45 -14.45 5.87 34.75
CA HIS A 45 -14.85 4.80 33.82
C HIS A 45 -16.37 4.62 33.86
N ARG A 46 -17.04 4.63 32.70
CA ARG A 46 -18.43 4.19 32.54
C ARG A 46 -18.42 2.89 31.73
N ASP A 47 -18.62 1.78 32.44
CA ASP A 47 -18.67 0.43 31.86
C ASP A 47 -19.97 0.18 31.11
N TRP A 48 -19.87 0.05 29.79
CA TRP A 48 -20.80 -0.75 28.98
C TRP A 48 -20.00 -1.52 27.92
N ALA A 49 -19.08 -2.39 28.35
CA ALA A 49 -18.28 -3.19 27.44
C ALA A 49 -19.02 -4.46 27.00
N LEU A 50 -19.62 -4.46 25.80
CA LEU A 50 -19.89 -5.70 25.07
C LEU A 50 -18.63 -6.05 24.26
N ARG A 51 -17.90 -7.02 24.79
CA ARG A 51 -16.56 -7.46 24.36
C ARG A 51 -16.59 -8.16 23.00
N VAL A 52 -16.26 -7.43 21.93
CA VAL A 52 -15.85 -8.05 20.65
C VAL A 52 -14.67 -7.30 20.02
N ALA A 53 -13.76 -6.79 20.85
CA ALA A 53 -12.42 -6.45 20.38
C ALA A 53 -11.69 -7.76 20.02
N ALA A 54 -10.87 -7.72 18.96
CA ALA A 54 -9.94 -8.81 18.66
C ALA A 54 -9.17 -9.20 19.93
N PRO A 55 -8.94 -10.51 20.19
CA PRO A 55 -8.44 -10.93 21.49
C PRO A 55 -7.10 -10.24 21.81
N THR A 56 -7.04 -9.56 22.95
CA THR A 56 -5.81 -9.03 23.57
C THR A 56 -4.79 -10.13 23.94
N ARG A 57 -5.11 -11.40 23.63
CA ARG A 57 -4.26 -12.59 23.83
C ARG A 57 -3.10 -12.71 22.83
N LEU A 58 -2.87 -11.76 21.92
CA LEU A 58 -1.66 -11.81 21.08
C LEU A 58 -0.39 -11.68 21.94
N ALA A 59 -0.41 -10.86 22.99
CA ALA A 59 0.76 -10.63 23.84
C ALA A 59 1.20 -11.87 24.64
N SER A 60 0.27 -12.73 25.08
CA SER A 60 0.61 -13.94 25.85
C SER A 60 1.11 -15.08 24.96
N VAL A 61 0.73 -15.11 23.67
CA VAL A 61 1.13 -16.17 22.73
C VAL A 61 2.59 -15.99 22.28
N PHE A 62 3.09 -14.75 22.15
CA PHE A 62 4.51 -14.50 21.85
C PHE A 62 5.45 -14.85 23.01
N GLU A 63 4.98 -14.82 24.26
CA GLU A 63 5.73 -15.24 25.46
C GLU A 63 5.79 -16.77 25.64
N GLU A 64 4.82 -17.52 25.09
CA GLU A 64 4.89 -18.98 25.03
C GLU A 64 5.80 -19.47 23.89
N ASP A 65 5.80 -18.79 22.74
CA ASP A 65 6.59 -19.20 21.57
C ASP A 65 8.11 -19.08 21.81
N LYS A 66 8.55 -18.14 22.66
CA LYS A 66 9.96 -18.03 23.07
C LYS A 66 10.45 -19.16 23.98
N ARG A 67 9.54 -19.90 24.63
CA ARG A 67 9.90 -20.99 25.56
C ARG A 67 9.97 -22.36 24.89
N GLY A 68 9.53 -22.50 23.65
CA GLY A 68 9.49 -23.77 22.90
C GLY A 68 10.68 -24.03 21.98
N LEU A 69 11.57 -23.05 21.76
CA LEU A 69 12.71 -23.18 20.83
C LEU A 69 13.97 -23.68 21.55
N GLY A 70 13.89 -24.91 22.07
CA GLY A 70 15.04 -25.64 22.62
C GLY A 70 15.29 -26.91 21.84
N GLY A 71 16.29 -26.88 20.95
CA GLY A 71 17.04 -28.05 20.48
C GLY A 71 16.54 -28.77 19.21
N ALA A 72 17.34 -28.67 18.15
CA ALA A 72 17.84 -29.80 17.34
C ALA A 72 18.75 -29.25 16.22
N GLU A 73 20.07 -29.34 16.41
CA GLU A 73 21.04 -29.23 15.32
C GLU A 73 20.97 -30.52 14.50
N GLU A 74 20.43 -30.45 13.29
CA GLU A 74 20.72 -31.43 12.24
C GLU A 74 21.55 -30.78 11.14
N ALA A 75 22.78 -31.24 11.04
CA ALA A 75 23.69 -30.95 9.94
C ALA A 75 23.23 -31.72 8.69
N GLY A 76 22.70 -31.01 7.70
CA GLY A 76 22.28 -31.59 6.42
C GLY A 76 22.30 -30.56 5.28
N GLY A 77 23.23 -30.75 4.34
CA GLY A 77 23.37 -30.12 3.02
C GLY A 77 22.55 -28.87 2.68
N SER A 78 23.20 -27.70 2.68
CA SER A 78 22.60 -26.42 2.29
C SER A 78 22.31 -26.34 0.79
N SER A 79 21.15 -26.83 0.34
CA SER A 79 20.44 -26.10 -0.71
C SER A 79 19.85 -24.87 -0.03
N ALA A 80 20.54 -23.74 -0.12
CA ALA A 80 20.08 -22.50 0.49
C ALA A 80 18.77 -22.07 -0.19
N GLY A 81 17.64 -22.58 0.32
CA GLY A 81 16.31 -22.21 -0.13
C GLY A 81 16.16 -20.69 -0.04
N PHE A 82 15.53 -20.10 -1.04
CA PHE A 82 15.21 -18.67 -1.02
C PHE A 82 14.36 -18.38 0.22
N ASN A 83 14.88 -17.59 1.16
CA ASN A 83 14.13 -17.11 2.30
C ASN A 83 13.46 -15.78 1.94
N PRO A 84 12.13 -15.74 1.69
CA PRO A 84 11.42 -14.51 1.31
C PRO A 84 11.39 -13.46 2.43
N GLY A 85 11.64 -13.85 3.68
CA GLY A 85 11.69 -12.94 4.83
C GLY A 85 13.09 -12.35 5.09
N ALA A 86 14.12 -12.83 4.41
CA ALA A 86 15.46 -12.26 4.54
C ALA A 86 15.53 -10.89 3.83
N PRO A 87 16.25 -9.90 4.40
CA PRO A 87 16.44 -8.63 3.72
C PRO A 87 17.18 -8.86 2.38
N PRO A 88 16.88 -8.05 1.34
CA PRO A 88 17.55 -8.18 0.06
C PRO A 88 19.07 -7.96 0.22
N PRO A 89 19.91 -8.59 -0.62
CA PRO A 89 21.37 -8.49 -0.55
C PRO A 89 21.92 -7.15 -1.08
N PHE A 90 21.08 -6.12 -1.17
CA PHE A 90 21.39 -4.79 -1.67
C PHE A 90 20.58 -3.71 -0.92
N GLY A 91 21.14 -2.51 -0.82
CA GLY A 91 20.51 -1.37 -0.14
C GLY A 91 19.77 -0.42 -1.08
N LEU A 92 18.96 0.48 -0.52
CA LEU A 92 18.26 1.52 -1.29
C LEU A 92 19.21 2.44 -2.08
N ALA A 93 20.41 2.70 -1.55
CA ALA A 93 21.41 3.54 -2.23
C ALA A 93 21.91 2.88 -3.54
N GLU A 94 22.14 1.56 -3.52
CA GLU A 94 22.60 0.80 -4.69
C GLU A 94 21.50 0.75 -5.75
N ILE A 95 20.24 0.55 -5.34
CA ILE A 95 19.08 0.63 -6.25
C ILE A 95 19.03 2.01 -6.92
N ARG A 96 19.15 3.10 -6.15
CA ARG A 96 19.12 4.46 -6.70
C ARG A 96 20.27 4.72 -7.65
N ALA A 97 21.45 4.19 -7.37
CA ALA A 97 22.64 4.32 -8.21
C ALA A 97 22.52 3.55 -9.53
N ALA A 98 21.77 2.45 -9.56
CA ALA A 98 21.52 1.67 -10.77
C ALA A 98 20.53 2.33 -11.74
N ILE A 99 19.75 3.32 -11.29
CA ILE A 99 18.77 4.04 -12.12
C ILE A 99 19.49 5.14 -12.91
N PRO A 100 19.41 5.16 -14.26
CA PRO A 100 20.02 6.18 -15.09
C PRO A 100 19.61 7.62 -14.71
N LYS A 101 20.56 8.57 -14.87
CA LYS A 101 20.35 9.98 -14.47
C LYS A 101 19.15 10.63 -15.15
N HIS A 102 18.88 10.31 -16.42
CA HIS A 102 17.76 10.89 -17.17
C HIS A 102 16.40 10.44 -16.63
N CYS A 103 16.30 9.27 -15.99
CA CYS A 103 15.06 8.79 -15.36
C CYS A 103 14.64 9.64 -14.14
N TRP A 104 15.55 10.43 -13.57
CA TRP A 104 15.25 11.33 -12.45
C TRP A 104 14.75 12.71 -12.91
N VAL A 105 14.83 13.01 -14.21
CA VAL A 105 14.38 14.29 -14.77
C VAL A 105 12.87 14.22 -14.97
N LYS A 106 12.15 15.05 -14.22
CA LYS A 106 10.69 15.19 -14.36
C LYS A 106 10.40 16.30 -15.36
N ASP A 107 9.52 16.03 -16.30
CA ASP A 107 9.07 16.99 -17.32
C ASP A 107 7.62 17.40 -17.04
N PRO A 108 7.38 18.57 -16.41
CA PRO A 108 6.03 19.03 -16.08
C PRO A 108 5.15 19.26 -17.32
N TRP A 109 5.73 19.60 -18.47
CA TRP A 109 4.96 19.82 -19.69
C TRP A 109 4.43 18.51 -20.25
N ARG A 110 5.27 17.48 -20.25
CA ARG A 110 4.83 16.11 -20.59
C ARG A 110 3.74 15.65 -19.60
N SER A 111 3.93 15.84 -18.31
CA SER A 111 2.93 15.48 -17.30
C SER A 111 1.59 16.21 -17.51
N MET A 112 1.63 17.52 -17.77
CA MET A 112 0.43 18.31 -18.07
C MET A 112 -0.24 17.93 -19.40
N SER A 113 0.53 17.49 -20.40
CA SER A 113 -0.03 16.98 -21.66
C SER A 113 -0.90 15.74 -21.45
N TYR A 114 -0.52 14.87 -20.49
CA TYR A 114 -1.35 13.72 -20.11
C TYR A 114 -2.60 14.13 -19.37
N VAL A 115 -2.53 15.15 -18.50
CA VAL A 115 -3.72 15.74 -17.87
C VAL A 115 -4.70 16.25 -18.94
N LEU A 116 -4.21 17.05 -19.89
CA LEU A 116 -5.05 17.60 -20.95
C LEU A 116 -5.67 16.47 -21.79
N ARG A 117 -4.87 15.50 -22.23
CA ARG A 117 -5.35 14.33 -22.98
C ARG A 117 -6.47 13.62 -22.23
N ASP A 118 -6.25 13.29 -20.96
CA ASP A 118 -7.19 12.47 -20.20
C ASP A 118 -8.49 13.23 -19.92
N VAL A 119 -8.41 14.53 -19.63
CA VAL A 119 -9.60 15.40 -19.51
C VAL A 119 -10.37 15.48 -20.83
N LEU A 120 -9.69 15.66 -21.97
CA LEU A 120 -10.34 15.70 -23.28
C LEU A 120 -11.03 14.38 -23.62
N VAL A 121 -10.40 13.24 -23.31
CA VAL A 121 -11.02 11.92 -23.51
C VAL A 121 -12.23 11.74 -22.58
N VAL A 122 -12.12 12.12 -21.31
CA VAL A 122 -13.23 12.08 -20.34
C VAL A 122 -14.43 12.89 -20.84
N LEU A 123 -14.20 14.13 -21.29
CA LEU A 123 -15.25 15.00 -21.80
C LEU A 123 -15.81 14.49 -23.13
N GLY A 124 -14.95 13.97 -24.01
CA GLY A 124 -15.34 13.40 -25.30
C GLY A 124 -16.21 12.15 -25.14
N LEU A 125 -15.85 11.24 -24.23
CA LEU A 125 -16.66 10.05 -23.92
C LEU A 125 -18.03 10.44 -23.35
N ALA A 126 -18.08 11.41 -22.42
CA ALA A 126 -19.33 11.89 -21.86
C ALA A 126 -20.22 12.55 -22.93
N ALA A 127 -19.65 13.38 -23.80
CA ALA A 127 -20.37 14.03 -24.89
C ALA A 127 -20.88 13.03 -25.95
N ALA A 128 -20.09 12.00 -26.26
CA ALA A 128 -20.49 10.93 -27.18
C ALA A 128 -21.63 10.09 -26.60
N ALA A 129 -21.52 9.67 -25.33
CA ALA A 129 -22.57 8.93 -24.65
C ALA A 129 -23.88 9.72 -24.55
N ALA A 130 -23.80 11.02 -24.24
CA ALA A 130 -24.97 11.90 -24.14
C ALA A 130 -25.71 12.11 -25.48
N ARG A 131 -25.05 11.89 -26.61
CA ARG A 131 -25.66 11.99 -27.95
C ARG A 131 -26.14 10.66 -28.52
N ALA A 132 -25.84 9.55 -27.86
CA ALA A 132 -26.21 8.25 -28.36
C ALA A 132 -27.57 7.81 -27.80
N ASP A 133 -28.50 7.45 -28.68
CA ASP A 133 -29.83 6.97 -28.31
C ASP A 133 -29.87 5.43 -28.29
N SER A 134 -29.07 4.83 -27.39
CA SER A 134 -29.01 3.38 -27.26
C SER A 134 -28.65 2.94 -25.85
N TRP A 135 -29.44 2.02 -25.29
CA TRP A 135 -29.18 1.43 -23.98
C TRP A 135 -27.85 0.65 -23.91
N LEU A 136 -27.37 0.11 -25.05
CA LEU A 136 -26.10 -0.62 -25.11
C LEU A 136 -24.87 0.27 -24.90
N VAL A 137 -25.02 1.59 -25.08
CA VAL A 137 -23.92 2.54 -24.89
C VAL A 137 -23.56 2.67 -23.42
N TRP A 138 -24.52 2.55 -22.50
CA TRP A 138 -24.27 2.80 -21.08
C TRP A 138 -23.27 1.83 -20.44
N PRO A 139 -23.38 0.49 -20.61
CA PRO A 139 -22.38 -0.43 -20.07
C PRO A 139 -20.98 -0.19 -20.65
N LEU A 140 -20.88 0.10 -21.95
CA LEU A 140 -19.60 0.40 -22.61
C LEU A 140 -19.01 1.72 -22.11
N TYR A 141 -19.86 2.75 -21.98
CA TYR A 141 -19.50 4.04 -21.44
C TYR A 141 -19.02 3.92 -20.00
N TRP A 142 -19.72 3.19 -19.12
CA TRP A 142 -19.28 3.01 -17.74
C TRP A 142 -17.90 2.34 -17.65
N ALA A 143 -17.67 1.30 -18.44
CA ALA A 143 -16.38 0.63 -18.48
C ALA A 143 -15.27 1.58 -18.99
N ALA A 144 -15.50 2.28 -20.09
CA ALA A 144 -14.53 3.21 -20.68
C ALA A 144 -14.27 4.44 -19.79
N GLN A 145 -15.33 5.08 -19.32
CA GLN A 145 -15.29 6.26 -18.45
C GLN A 145 -14.66 5.94 -17.10
N GLY A 146 -15.04 4.82 -16.48
CA GLY A 146 -14.44 4.36 -15.22
C GLY A 146 -12.94 4.11 -15.37
N THR A 147 -12.51 3.52 -16.49
CA THR A 147 -11.08 3.37 -16.82
C THR A 147 -10.38 4.71 -16.94
N MET A 148 -11.01 5.71 -17.56
CA MET A 148 -10.44 7.05 -17.70
C MET A 148 -10.40 7.84 -16.38
N PHE A 149 -11.38 7.66 -15.49
CA PHE A 149 -11.31 8.20 -14.13
C PHE A 149 -10.19 7.56 -13.32
N TRP A 150 -9.90 6.28 -13.53
CA TRP A 150 -8.71 5.67 -12.96
C TRP A 150 -7.42 6.28 -13.53
N ALA A 151 -7.37 6.67 -14.80
CA ALA A 151 -6.23 7.41 -15.35
C ALA A 151 -6.05 8.78 -14.67
N LEU A 152 -7.12 9.54 -14.40
CA LEU A 152 -7.06 10.77 -13.60
C LEU A 152 -6.58 10.50 -12.16
N PHE A 153 -7.02 9.39 -11.56
CA PHE A 153 -6.55 8.95 -10.25
C PHE A 153 -5.03 8.73 -10.26
N VAL A 154 -4.49 8.05 -11.29
CA VAL A 154 -3.04 7.80 -11.44
C VAL A 154 -2.26 9.11 -11.56
N LEU A 155 -2.74 10.09 -12.33
CA LEU A 155 -2.06 11.39 -12.44
C LEU A 155 -2.06 12.16 -11.12
N GLY A 156 -3.17 12.14 -10.37
CA GLY A 156 -3.21 12.72 -9.03
C GLY A 156 -2.37 11.93 -8.02
N HIS A 157 -2.26 10.61 -8.18
CA HIS A 157 -1.38 9.74 -7.41
C HIS A 157 0.09 10.12 -7.61
N ASP A 158 0.50 10.35 -8.86
CA ASP A 158 1.85 10.80 -9.20
C ASP A 158 2.16 12.20 -8.64
N CYS A 159 1.15 13.07 -8.56
CA CYS A 159 1.26 14.33 -7.81
C CYS A 159 1.52 14.06 -6.32
N GLY A 160 0.81 13.10 -5.71
CA GLY A 160 0.99 12.69 -4.32
C GLY A 160 2.38 12.13 -4.01
N HIS A 161 2.97 11.38 -4.96
CA HIS A 161 4.36 10.93 -4.88
C HIS A 161 5.40 12.01 -5.19
N GLY A 162 4.97 13.10 -5.83
CA GLY A 162 5.86 14.13 -6.35
C GLY A 162 6.67 13.68 -7.56
N SER A 163 6.25 12.62 -8.25
CA SER A 163 6.81 12.19 -9.54
C SER A 163 6.27 13.02 -10.71
N PHE A 164 5.10 13.64 -10.56
CA PHE A 164 4.47 14.48 -11.59
C PHE A 164 5.33 15.70 -11.98
N SER A 165 5.90 16.41 -11.00
CA SER A 165 6.82 17.53 -11.22
C SER A 165 7.79 17.71 -10.05
N SER A 166 8.85 18.47 -10.26
CA SER A 166 9.78 18.89 -9.19
C SER A 166 9.23 20.00 -8.30
N ASN A 167 8.09 20.62 -8.64
CA ASN A 167 7.49 21.71 -7.88
C ASN A 167 6.37 21.18 -6.95
N PRO A 168 6.55 21.20 -5.61
CA PRO A 168 5.55 20.69 -4.68
C PRO A 168 4.21 21.44 -4.74
N LYS A 169 4.23 22.74 -5.05
CA LYS A 169 3.00 23.55 -5.17
C LYS A 169 2.19 23.12 -6.38
N LEU A 170 2.86 22.93 -7.53
CA LEU A 170 2.21 22.44 -8.74
C LEU A 170 1.57 21.07 -8.50
N ASN A 171 2.31 20.14 -7.90
CA ASN A 171 1.78 18.83 -7.53
C ASN A 171 0.59 18.94 -6.57
N SER A 172 0.65 19.86 -5.60
CA SER A 172 -0.47 20.08 -4.68
C SER A 172 -1.72 20.57 -5.41
N VAL A 173 -1.60 21.59 -6.25
CA VAL A 173 -2.74 22.17 -6.98
C VAL A 173 -3.34 21.17 -7.95
N VAL A 174 -2.51 20.58 -8.82
CA VAL A 174 -2.97 19.62 -9.84
C VAL A 174 -3.54 18.37 -9.17
N GLY A 175 -2.88 17.85 -8.13
CA GLY A 175 -3.38 16.70 -7.37
C GLY A 175 -4.76 16.94 -6.75
N HIS A 176 -5.00 18.12 -6.15
CA HIS A 176 -6.33 18.48 -5.66
C HIS A 176 -7.37 18.53 -6.79
N ILE A 177 -7.07 19.22 -7.90
CA ILE A 177 -8.01 19.34 -9.03
C ILE A 177 -8.39 17.95 -9.55
N LEU A 178 -7.40 17.11 -9.84
CA LEU A 178 -7.61 15.77 -10.40
C LEU A 178 -8.39 14.87 -9.44
N HIS A 179 -7.94 14.72 -8.20
CA HIS A 179 -8.60 13.83 -7.23
C HIS A 179 -9.98 14.34 -6.82
N SER A 180 -10.16 15.65 -6.60
CA SER A 180 -11.48 16.20 -6.28
C SER A 180 -12.49 15.99 -7.40
N SER A 181 -12.07 16.05 -8.68
CA SER A 181 -12.96 15.80 -9.82
C SER A 181 -13.56 14.39 -9.85
N ILE A 182 -12.92 13.43 -9.16
CA ILE A 182 -13.36 12.04 -9.03
C ILE A 182 -13.72 11.67 -7.58
N LEU A 183 -14.03 12.68 -6.75
CA LEU A 183 -14.46 12.53 -5.35
C LEU A 183 -13.44 11.86 -4.42
N VAL A 184 -12.15 11.96 -4.74
CA VAL A 184 -11.05 11.49 -3.88
C VAL A 184 -10.50 12.67 -3.07
N PRO A 185 -10.45 12.59 -1.72
CA PRO A 185 -9.91 13.66 -0.89
C PRO A 185 -8.38 13.65 -0.93
N TYR A 186 -7.79 14.47 -1.82
CA TYR A 186 -6.35 14.43 -2.13
C TYR A 186 -5.42 14.46 -0.91
N ASN A 187 -5.62 15.36 0.06
CA ASN A 187 -4.71 15.44 1.22
C ASN A 187 -4.77 14.19 2.10
N GLY A 188 -5.98 13.74 2.45
CA GLY A 188 -6.17 12.55 3.27
C GLY A 188 -5.61 11.32 2.56
N TRP A 189 -5.96 11.16 1.29
CA TRP A 189 -5.44 10.09 0.45
C TRP A 189 -3.92 10.13 0.32
N ARG A 190 -3.30 11.30 0.06
CA ARG A 190 -1.84 11.41 -0.09
C ARG A 190 -1.08 10.98 1.16
N ILE A 191 -1.60 11.35 2.34
CA ILE A 191 -0.98 10.99 3.63
C ILE A 191 -1.10 9.49 3.86
N SER A 192 -2.32 8.96 3.73
CA SER A 192 -2.61 7.55 3.96
C SER A 192 -1.83 6.68 2.96
N HIS A 193 -1.88 7.02 1.68
CA HIS A 193 -1.15 6.34 0.60
C HIS A 193 0.37 6.33 0.80
N ARG A 194 0.96 7.38 1.36
CA ARG A 194 2.38 7.38 1.75
C ARG A 194 2.64 6.35 2.86
N THR A 195 1.77 6.27 3.87
CA THR A 195 1.86 5.26 4.94
C THR A 195 1.72 3.85 4.38
N HIS A 196 0.78 3.64 3.46
CA HIS A 196 0.61 2.39 2.73
C HIS A 196 1.91 1.99 2.01
N HIS A 197 2.52 2.87 1.22
CA HIS A 197 3.77 2.54 0.53
C HIS A 197 4.97 2.28 1.44
N GLN A 198 5.01 2.91 2.62
CA GLN A 198 6.05 2.63 3.62
C GLN A 198 5.88 1.26 4.28
N ASN A 199 4.65 0.76 4.35
CA ASN A 199 4.30 -0.48 5.05
C ASN A 199 3.65 -1.52 4.14
N HIS A 200 3.80 -1.41 2.82
CA HIS A 200 3.02 -2.20 1.85
C HIS A 200 3.21 -3.70 2.10
N GLY A 201 2.12 -4.41 2.34
CA GLY A 201 2.13 -5.84 2.65
C GLY A 201 2.57 -6.20 4.08
N HIS A 202 2.81 -5.22 4.95
CA HIS A 202 3.08 -5.46 6.37
C HIS A 202 1.76 -5.74 7.10
N VAL A 203 1.65 -6.94 7.67
CA VAL A 203 0.41 -7.48 8.28
C VAL A 203 -0.27 -6.52 9.27
N GLU A 204 0.52 -5.79 10.07
CA GLU A 204 0.00 -4.91 11.13
C GLU A 204 0.02 -3.41 10.80
N LYS A 205 0.79 -3.00 9.79
CA LYS A 205 1.10 -1.57 9.57
C LYS A 205 0.56 -1.04 8.24
N ASP A 206 0.20 -1.93 7.32
CA ASP A 206 -0.45 -1.55 6.08
C ASP A 206 -1.90 -1.16 6.36
N GLU A 207 -2.22 0.11 6.19
CA GLU A 207 -3.59 0.61 6.37
C GLU A 207 -4.60 0.03 5.36
N SER A 208 -4.15 -0.39 4.17
CA SER A 208 -5.04 -0.78 3.07
C SER A 208 -5.44 -2.25 3.14
N TRP A 209 -4.56 -3.12 3.65
CA TRP A 209 -4.79 -4.56 3.62
C TRP A 209 -4.19 -5.26 4.84
N HIS A 210 -5.07 -5.90 5.61
CA HIS A 210 -4.71 -6.69 6.79
C HIS A 210 -5.05 -8.16 6.51
N PRO A 211 -4.09 -8.99 6.04
CA PRO A 211 -4.37 -10.39 5.77
C PRO A 211 -4.72 -11.11 7.07
N LEU A 212 -5.67 -12.05 7.00
CA LEU A 212 -5.98 -12.90 8.14
C LEU A 212 -4.79 -13.83 8.42
N PRO A 213 -4.32 -13.94 9.68
CA PRO A 213 -3.35 -14.97 10.06
C PRO A 213 -3.86 -16.37 9.72
N GLN A 214 -2.97 -17.27 9.32
CA GLN A 214 -3.33 -18.63 8.90
C GLN A 214 -4.18 -19.38 9.93
N ARG A 215 -3.83 -19.26 11.22
CA ARG A 215 -4.63 -19.86 12.31
C ARG A 215 -6.07 -19.37 12.31
N LEU A 216 -6.29 -18.06 12.15
CA LEU A 216 -7.63 -17.48 12.13
C LEU A 216 -8.39 -17.90 10.87
N TYR A 217 -7.74 -17.87 9.71
CA TYR A 217 -8.33 -18.38 8.46
C TYR A 217 -8.79 -19.84 8.62
N ASN A 218 -7.96 -20.70 9.19
CA ASN A 218 -8.28 -22.11 9.38
C ASN A 218 -9.49 -22.31 10.31
N SER A 219 -9.65 -21.48 11.34
CA SER A 219 -10.79 -21.54 12.26
C SER A 219 -12.12 -21.05 11.68
N LEU A 220 -12.14 -20.40 10.51
CA LEU A 220 -13.39 -19.95 9.89
C LEU A 220 -14.20 -21.13 9.33
N ASP A 221 -15.52 -21.03 9.39
CA ASP A 221 -16.41 -21.97 8.73
C ASP A 221 -16.35 -21.84 7.19
N ASN A 222 -16.81 -22.88 6.50
CA ASN A 222 -16.74 -22.96 5.03
C ASN A 222 -17.59 -21.90 4.32
N MET A 223 -18.71 -21.46 4.91
CA MET A 223 -19.55 -20.43 4.33
C MET A 223 -18.85 -19.08 4.40
N THR A 224 -18.27 -18.73 5.55
CA THR A 224 -17.49 -17.51 5.73
C THR A 224 -16.28 -17.47 4.79
N LYS A 225 -15.56 -18.60 4.65
CA LYS A 225 -14.45 -18.72 3.68
C LYS A 225 -14.93 -18.45 2.24
N LYS A 226 -16.03 -19.09 1.83
CA LYS A 226 -16.60 -18.94 0.48
C LYS A 226 -17.08 -17.51 0.21
N LEU A 227 -17.77 -16.88 1.17
CA LEU A 227 -18.28 -15.52 1.02
C LEU A 227 -17.17 -14.45 1.00
N ARG A 228 -16.08 -14.66 1.76
CA ARG A 228 -14.99 -13.67 1.88
C ARG A 228 -13.88 -13.85 0.84
N PHE A 229 -13.67 -15.06 0.31
CA PHE A 229 -12.49 -15.37 -0.49
C PHE A 229 -12.77 -16.08 -1.82
N SER A 230 -14.04 -16.34 -2.19
CA SER A 230 -14.38 -16.96 -3.47
C SER A 230 -15.21 -16.03 -4.35
N MET A 231 -14.81 -15.82 -5.60
CA MET A 231 -15.57 -15.00 -6.54
C MET A 231 -16.96 -15.62 -6.81
N PRO A 232 -18.02 -14.82 -6.99
CA PRO A 232 -18.04 -13.34 -7.02
C PRO A 232 -18.36 -12.69 -5.65
N PHE A 233 -18.50 -13.48 -4.57
CA PHE A 233 -19.09 -13.03 -3.31
C PHE A 233 -18.41 -11.80 -2.68
N PRO A 234 -17.08 -11.66 -2.67
CA PRO A 234 -16.41 -10.48 -2.12
C PRO A 234 -16.79 -9.18 -2.84
N MET A 235 -17.07 -9.24 -4.16
CA MET A 235 -17.46 -8.06 -4.94
C MET A 235 -18.82 -7.50 -4.52
N LEU A 236 -19.71 -8.37 -4.03
CA LEU A 236 -21.06 -7.99 -3.59
C LEU A 236 -21.14 -7.78 -2.06
N ALA A 237 -20.25 -8.42 -1.31
CA ALA A 237 -20.21 -8.36 0.14
C ALA A 237 -19.48 -7.12 0.70
N PHE A 238 -18.62 -6.46 -0.10
CA PHE A 238 -17.83 -5.31 0.37
C PHE A 238 -18.68 -4.13 0.89
N PRO A 239 -19.79 -3.72 0.23
CA PRO A 239 -20.69 -2.71 0.80
C PRO A 239 -21.28 -3.12 2.16
N LEU A 240 -21.67 -4.39 2.33
CA LEU A 240 -22.20 -4.92 3.59
C LEU A 240 -21.13 -5.00 4.70
N TYR A 241 -19.89 -5.30 4.32
CA TYR A 241 -18.74 -5.27 5.21
C TYR A 241 -18.50 -3.86 5.77
N LEU A 242 -18.53 -2.82 4.92
CA LEU A 242 -18.31 -1.44 5.36
C LEU A 242 -19.42 -0.91 6.29
N VAL A 243 -20.68 -1.30 6.06
CA VAL A 243 -21.80 -0.91 6.93
C VAL A 243 -21.67 -1.54 8.32
N ARG A 244 -21.15 -2.77 8.41
CA ARG A 244 -20.98 -3.47 9.70
C ARG A 244 -19.74 -3.03 10.48
N HIS A 245 -18.75 -2.40 9.84
CA HIS A 245 -17.49 -2.04 10.47
C HIS A 245 -17.29 -0.53 10.72
N LYS A 246 -18.18 0.35 10.27
CA LYS A 246 -18.13 1.81 10.53
C LYS A 246 -18.90 2.29 11.77
N ALA A 247 -19.47 1.38 12.56
CA ALA A 247 -20.21 1.70 13.79
C ALA A 247 -19.43 1.41 15.08
N ALA A 248 -18.10 1.39 15.02
CA ALA A 248 -17.20 1.15 16.15
C ALA A 248 -16.08 2.19 16.19
#